data_AF-A0A1V4I4W3-F1
#
_entry.id   AF-A0A1V4I4W3-F1
#
_cell.length_a   1.000
_cell.length_b   1.000
_cell.length_c   1.000
_cell.angle_alpha   90.00
_cell.angle_beta   90.00
_cell.angle_gamma   90.00
#
_symmetry.space_group_name_H-M   'P 1'
#
loop_
_entity.id
_entity.type
_entity.pdbx_description
1 polymer ?
#
loop_
_entity_poly.entity_id
_entity_poly.type
_entity_poly.pdbx_seq_one_letter_code
_entity_poly.pdbx_strand_id
1 'polypeptide(L)'
;MEHHAEAIASGSLAGYNAVCEAFGHGTLILPRTTAIGDIIAYANEKMETKEGRRNRYTFAGAEYFEHMKEVGLYTLDVKEIEERIEKAGLRDVFKRKIV
;
A
#
# COMPACT_ATOMS: atom_id res chain seq x y z
N MET A 1 -0.30 -17.36 -11.14
CA MET A 1 -1.22 -16.22 -11.32
C MET A 1 -0.83 -15.20 -10.27
N GLU A 2 -0.01 -14.22 -10.65
CA GLU A 2 1.11 -13.71 -9.84
C GLU A 2 1.07 -12.18 -9.68
N HIS A 3 0.99 -11.69 -8.45
CA HIS A 3 1.47 -10.38 -7.93
C HIS A 3 1.12 -9.08 -8.68
N HIS A 4 0.14 -9.07 -9.57
CA HIS A 4 -0.14 -7.92 -10.45
C HIS A 4 -0.56 -6.66 -9.65
N ALA A 5 -1.39 -6.81 -8.62
CA ALA A 5 -1.96 -5.67 -7.91
C ALA A 5 -0.94 -4.99 -7.00
N GLU A 6 -0.12 -5.76 -6.30
CA GLU A 6 0.94 -5.31 -5.39
C GLU A 6 2.01 -4.53 -6.15
N ALA A 7 2.46 -5.08 -7.29
CA ALA A 7 3.46 -4.45 -8.14
C ALA A 7 2.95 -3.14 -8.74
N ILE A 8 1.70 -3.10 -9.21
CA ILE A 8 1.08 -1.87 -9.73
C ILE A 8 0.93 -0.83 -8.62
N ALA A 9 0.42 -1.22 -7.45
CA ALA A 9 0.19 -0.31 -6.33
C ALA A 9 1.49 0.31 -5.80
N SER A 10 2.47 -0.53 -5.47
CA SER A 10 3.78 -0.08 -4.96
C SER A 10 4.57 0.69 -6.02
N GLY A 11 4.56 0.23 -7.27
CA GLY A 11 5.21 0.91 -8.39
C GLY A 11 4.62 2.29 -8.69
N SER A 12 3.29 2.42 -8.63
CA SER A 12 2.60 3.72 -8.82
C SER A 12 2.96 4.71 -7.72
N LEU A 13 2.98 4.27 -6.46
CA LEU A 13 3.42 5.10 -5.33
C LEU A 13 4.88 5.53 -5.47
N ALA A 14 5.77 4.58 -5.82
CA ALA A 14 7.19 4.85 -6.02
C ALA A 14 7.41 5.86 -7.17
N GLY A 15 6.72 5.70 -8.30
CA GLY A 15 6.78 6.64 -9.42
C GLY A 15 6.31 8.04 -9.06
N TYR A 16 5.18 8.15 -8.35
CA TYR A 16 4.68 9.44 -7.85
C TYR A 16 5.69 10.10 -6.91
N ASN A 17 6.23 9.35 -5.96
CA ASN A 17 7.22 9.86 -5.00
C ASN A 17 8.54 10.26 -5.67
N ALA A 18 9.00 9.53 -6.68
CA ALA A 18 10.19 9.90 -7.43
C ALA A 18 10.05 11.26 -8.12
N VAL A 19 8.87 11.57 -8.69
CA VAL A 19 8.60 12.90 -9.26
C VAL A 19 8.51 13.95 -8.14
N CYS A 20 7.84 13.67 -7.02
CA CYS A 20 7.82 14.59 -5.88
C CYS A 20 9.24 14.96 -5.43
N GLU A 21 10.11 13.97 -5.23
CA GLU A 21 11.50 14.19 -4.82
C GLU A 21 12.29 14.98 -5.87
N ALA A 22 12.13 14.66 -7.15
CA ALA A 22 12.81 15.36 -8.24
C ALA A 22 12.49 16.86 -8.30
N PHE A 23 11.30 17.27 -7.83
CA PHE A 23 10.85 18.67 -7.78
C PHE A 23 10.87 19.27 -6.36
N GLY A 24 11.51 18.60 -5.39
CA GLY A 24 11.69 19.13 -4.03
C GLY A 24 10.41 19.14 -3.17
N HIS A 25 9.41 18.33 -3.52
CA HIS A 25 8.21 18.12 -2.73
C HIS A 25 8.36 16.96 -1.74
N GLY A 26 7.55 16.97 -0.67
CA GLY A 26 7.44 15.85 0.24
C GLY A 26 6.84 14.60 -0.42
N THR A 27 7.34 13.43 -0.05
CA THR A 27 6.82 12.13 -0.52
C THR A 27 5.47 11.81 0.12
N LEU A 28 4.63 11.10 -0.62
CA LEU A 28 3.38 10.54 -0.12
C LEU A 28 3.68 9.26 0.67
N ILE A 29 3.25 9.23 1.92
CA ILE A 29 3.26 8.04 2.77
C ILE A 29 1.81 7.57 2.94
N LEU A 30 1.53 6.35 2.51
CA LEU A 30 0.21 5.75 2.70
C LEU A 30 0.11 5.18 4.14
N PRO A 31 -0.93 5.53 4.90
CA PRO A 31 -1.09 5.05 6.26
C PRO A 31 -1.50 3.56 6.28
N ARG A 32 -1.22 2.88 7.39
CA ARG A 32 -1.63 1.47 7.63
C ARG A 32 -3.15 1.26 7.69
N THR A 33 -3.92 2.35 7.73
CA THR A 33 -5.37 2.29 7.54
C THR A 33 -5.75 1.99 6.09
N THR A 34 -4.80 1.92 5.15
CA THR A 34 -5.02 1.47 3.78
C THR A 34 -4.31 0.14 3.53
N ALA A 35 -4.87 -0.72 2.67
CA ALA A 35 -4.25 -2.01 2.34
C ALA A 35 -2.84 -1.84 1.74
N ILE A 36 -2.62 -0.81 0.90
CA ILE A 36 -1.31 -0.54 0.30
C ILE A 36 -0.31 -0.03 1.34
N GLY A 37 -0.71 0.89 2.21
CA GLY A 37 0.17 1.37 3.28
C GLY A 37 0.51 0.28 4.29
N ASP A 38 -0.44 -0.58 4.62
CA ASP A 38 -0.24 -1.69 5.55
C ASP A 38 0.66 -2.79 4.97
N ILE A 39 0.47 -3.22 3.71
CA ILE A 39 1.35 -4.24 3.11
C ILE A 39 2.81 -3.78 3.02
N ILE A 40 3.04 -2.51 2.70
CA ILE A 40 4.39 -1.94 2.65
C ILE A 40 5.01 -1.94 4.04
N ALA A 41 4.28 -1.47 5.06
CA ALA A 41 4.77 -1.46 6.43
C ALA A 41 5.02 -2.88 6.97
N TYR A 42 4.08 -3.79 6.75
CA TYR A 42 4.18 -5.19 7.17
C TYR A 42 5.38 -5.89 6.52
N ALA A 43 5.57 -5.72 5.21
CA ALA A 43 6.70 -6.29 4.50
C ALA A 43 8.03 -5.74 5.05
N ASN A 44 8.14 -4.42 5.24
CA ASN A 44 9.34 -3.78 5.77
C ASN A 44 9.71 -4.32 7.17
N GLU A 45 8.74 -4.45 8.07
CA GLU A 45 8.95 -5.00 9.42
C GLU A 45 9.45 -6.44 9.38
N LYS A 46 8.86 -7.29 8.52
CA LYS A 46 9.27 -8.69 8.43
C LYS A 46 10.64 -8.87 7.78
N MET A 47 11.04 -7.95 6.89
CA MET A 47 12.36 -7.94 6.26
C MET A 47 13.52 -7.74 7.25
N GLU A 48 13.26 -7.29 8.47
CA GLU A 48 14.28 -7.22 9.54
C GLU A 48 14.79 -8.61 9.96
N THR A 49 14.02 -9.66 9.69
CA THR A 49 14.37 -11.05 10.04
C THR A 49 14.92 -11.83 8.84
N LYS A 50 15.74 -12.86 9.09
CA LYS A 50 16.21 -13.77 8.02
C LYS A 50 15.07 -14.56 7.38
N GLU A 51 14.06 -14.91 8.17
CA GLU A 51 12.91 -15.69 7.73
C GLU A 51 11.96 -14.85 6.88
N GLY A 52 11.59 -13.65 7.35
CA GLY A 52 10.70 -12.75 6.60
C GLY A 52 11.25 -12.32 5.25
N ARG A 53 12.59 -12.22 5.10
CA ARG A 53 13.22 -12.00 3.78
C ARG A 53 13.00 -13.11 2.75
N ARG A 54 12.60 -14.30 3.18
CA ARG A 54 12.28 -15.43 2.28
C ARG A 54 10.80 -15.51 1.94
N ASN A 55 9.95 -14.75 2.64
CA ASN A 55 8.51 -14.74 2.42
C ASN A 55 8.11 -13.77 1.31
N ARG A 56 6.93 -14.02 0.73
CA ARG A 56 6.25 -13.11 -0.18
C ARG A 56 5.00 -12.59 0.51
N TYR A 57 4.76 -11.29 0.38
CA TYR A 57 3.59 -10.61 0.93
C TYR A 57 2.66 -10.24 -0.22
N THR A 58 1.43 -10.77 -0.20
CA THR A 58 0.47 -10.61 -1.29
C THR A 58 -0.94 -10.36 -0.76
N PHE A 59 -1.76 -9.63 -1.51
CA PHE A 59 -3.16 -9.36 -1.23
C PHE A 59 -4.06 -10.60 -1.40
N ALA A 60 -3.55 -11.68 -2.00
CA ALA A 60 -4.34 -12.84 -2.40
C ALA A 60 -3.76 -14.17 -1.91
N GLY A 61 -3.24 -14.19 -0.69
CA GLY A 61 -2.80 -15.40 0.02
C GLY A 61 -1.62 -15.17 0.94
N ALA A 62 -1.09 -16.26 1.48
CA ALA A 62 0.05 -16.27 2.41
C ALA A 62 -0.19 -15.45 3.70
N GLU A 63 0.91 -15.16 4.39
CA GLU A 63 0.93 -14.53 5.72
C GLU A 63 0.25 -13.16 5.75
N TYR A 64 0.47 -12.33 4.70
CA TYR A 64 -0.12 -11.00 4.66
C TYR A 64 -1.63 -11.01 4.50
N PHE A 65 -2.20 -11.95 3.74
CA PHE A 65 -3.64 -12.00 3.55
C PHE A 65 -4.40 -12.30 4.84
N GLU A 66 -3.83 -13.16 5.69
CA GLU A 66 -4.41 -13.41 7.02
C GLU A 66 -4.28 -12.18 7.92
N HIS A 67 -3.10 -11.53 7.95
CA HIS A 67 -2.93 -10.25 8.65
C HIS A 67 -3.94 -9.19 8.19
N MET A 68 -4.14 -9.04 6.86
CA MET A 68 -5.08 -8.08 6.27
C MET A 68 -6.52 -8.32 6.75
N LYS A 69 -6.93 -9.57 6.96
CA LYS A 69 -8.23 -9.91 7.58
C LYS A 69 -8.25 -9.56 9.06
N GLU A 70 -7.20 -9.92 9.80
CA GLU A 70 -7.08 -9.66 11.24
C GLU A 70 -7.16 -8.17 11.58
N VAL A 71 -6.54 -7.31 10.77
CA VAL A 71 -6.60 -5.85 10.95
C VAL A 71 -7.83 -5.19 10.32
N GLY A 72 -8.78 -5.97 9.80
CA GLY A 72 -10.05 -5.46 9.24
C GLY A 72 -9.91 -4.71 7.92
N LEU A 73 -8.82 -4.92 7.17
CA LEU A 73 -8.60 -4.27 5.88
C LEU A 73 -9.22 -5.05 4.71
N TYR A 74 -9.40 -6.36 4.85
CA TYR A 74 -10.04 -7.19 3.83
C TYR A 74 -11.55 -6.97 3.76
N THR A 75 -12.00 -6.42 2.63
CA THR A 75 -13.42 -6.23 2.30
C THR A 75 -13.59 -6.26 0.78
N LEU A 76 -14.77 -6.66 0.33
CA LEU A 76 -15.18 -6.54 -1.07
C LEU A 76 -16.20 -5.41 -1.27
N ASP A 77 -16.60 -4.72 -0.19
CA ASP A 77 -17.51 -3.59 -0.26
C ASP A 77 -16.77 -2.34 -0.78
N VAL A 78 -17.10 -1.95 -2.00
CA VAL A 78 -16.51 -0.77 -2.66
C VAL A 78 -16.79 0.50 -1.86
N LYS A 79 -17.96 0.64 -1.24
CA LYS A 79 -18.29 1.85 -0.45
C LYS A 79 -17.40 1.95 0.78
N GLU A 80 -17.19 0.84 1.47
CA GLU A 80 -16.29 0.80 2.63
C GLU A 80 -14.86 1.19 2.24
N ILE A 81 -14.38 0.69 1.09
CA ILE A 81 -13.06 1.03 0.55
C ILE A 81 -13.00 2.53 0.24
N GLU A 82 -14.01 3.09 -0.43
CA GLU A 82 -14.06 4.51 -0.75
C GLU A 82 -14.07 5.39 0.51
N GLU A 83 -14.91 5.06 1.50
CA GLU A 83 -14.98 5.79 2.77
C GLU A 83 -13.65 5.75 3.53
N ARG A 84 -12.95 4.62 3.50
CA ARG A 84 -11.65 4.45 4.14
C ARG A 84 -10.59 5.37 3.50
N ILE A 85 -10.58 5.44 2.17
CA ILE A 85 -9.67 6.31 1.41
C ILE A 85 -10.03 7.79 1.63
N GLU A 86 -11.31 8.13 1.69
CA GLU A 86 -11.79 9.48 2.00
C GLU A 86 -11.40 9.92 3.42
N LYS A 87 -11.64 9.07 4.43
CA LYS A 87 -11.25 9.31 5.83
C LYS A 87 -9.74 9.47 6.01
N ALA A 88 -8.94 8.83 5.15
CA ALA A 88 -7.48 9.00 5.13
C ALA A 88 -7.02 10.28 4.42
N GLY A 89 -7.93 11.05 3.80
CA GLY A 89 -7.60 12.25 3.01
C GLY A 89 -6.87 11.93 1.72
N LEU A 90 -7.04 10.71 1.18
CA LEU A 90 -6.28 10.19 0.03
C LEU A 90 -7.10 10.14 -1.26
N ARG A 91 -8.36 10.57 -1.23
CA ARG A 91 -9.19 10.65 -2.43
C ARG A 91 -8.48 11.52 -3.46
N ASP A 92 -8.33 10.98 -4.68
CA ASP A 92 -7.71 11.66 -5.80
C ASP A 92 -6.27 12.15 -5.57
N VAL A 93 -5.54 11.58 -4.60
CA VAL A 93 -4.18 12.02 -4.22
C VAL A 93 -3.20 12.05 -5.40
N PHE A 94 -3.32 11.11 -6.34
CA PHE A 94 -2.47 11.04 -7.53
C PHE A 94 -2.87 12.00 -8.66
N LYS A 95 -4.03 12.67 -8.57
CA LYS A 95 -4.45 13.69 -9.56
C LYS A 95 -3.79 15.04 -9.33
N ARG A 96 -3.08 15.22 -8.22
CA ARG A 96 -2.36 16.46 -7.92
C ARG A 96 -1.30 16.72 -8.99
N LYS A 97 -1.35 17.89 -9.60
CA LYS A 97 -0.33 18.36 -10.53
C LYS A 97 0.96 18.67 -9.77
N ILE A 98 2.03 17.93 -10.07
CA ILE A 98 3.38 18.17 -9.52
C ILE A 98 4.17 19.12 -10.43
N VAL A 99 3.88 19.10 -11.75
CA VAL A 99 4.49 19.93 -12.81
C VAL A 99 3.44 20.53 -13.69
#